data_AF-A0A3P2A3C2-F1
#
_entry.id   AF-A0A3P2A3C2-F1
#
_cell.length_a   1.000
_cell.length_b   1.000
_cell.length_c   1.000
_cell.angle_alpha   90.00
_cell.angle_beta   90.00
_cell.angle_gamma   90.00
#
_symmetry.space_group_name_H-M   'P 1'
#
loop_
_entity.id
_entity.type
_entity.pdbx_description
1 polymer ?
#
loop_
_entity_poly.entity_id
_entity_poly.type
_entity_poly.pdbx_seq_one_letter_code
_entity_poly.pdbx_strand_id
1 'polypeptide(L)'
;MREPLRTREHNRREESIYNAHSYEMGAAKTHHAHKMALLEKEIEIKEREQRLEVDKAKKIAQFHAELEELKKDKAFERMKLTTDAIMRYQQQLTALNVQAIQAIGLMQLDLKQKAQEMVYEKTQKYRKLQDDALEQCVVEFQRIEKNFADNPRAQDILYQAADRKLKNVIDTASKFLEELNADITNLNASITNLTEQGQRFIEGHLNNFYLTQNLQLPVEDKQTQHQPIRSLDKE
;
A
#
# COMPACT_ATOMS: atom_id res chain seq x y z
N MET A 1 53.08 -28.73 -113.86
CA MET A 1 52.94 -27.32 -113.41
C MET A 1 51.90 -27.30 -112.29
N ARG A 2 52.25 -26.82 -111.09
CA ARG A 2 51.33 -26.66 -109.95
C ARG A 2 50.85 -25.20 -109.95
N GLU A 3 49.54 -24.98 -110.01
CA GLU A 3 48.95 -23.65 -110.23
C GLU A 3 49.11 -22.73 -109.00
N PRO A 4 49.70 -21.52 -109.15
CA PRO A 4 49.91 -20.55 -108.07
C PRO A 4 48.63 -19.86 -107.57
N LEU A 5 47.50 -20.02 -108.27
CA LEU A 5 46.21 -19.44 -107.90
C LEU A 5 45.55 -20.18 -106.72
N ARG A 6 45.72 -21.50 -106.64
CA ARG A 6 45.09 -22.35 -105.64
C ARG A 6 45.67 -22.13 -104.23
N THR A 7 46.95 -21.76 -104.14
CA THR A 7 47.63 -21.43 -102.88
C THR A 7 47.22 -20.04 -102.35
N ARG A 8 46.97 -19.07 -103.25
CA ARG A 8 46.45 -17.75 -102.88
C ARG A 8 45.01 -17.79 -102.38
N GLU A 9 44.16 -18.62 -102.99
CA GLU A 9 42.78 -18.83 -102.53
C GLU A 9 42.74 -19.56 -101.18
N HIS A 10 43.61 -20.55 -100.97
CA HIS A 10 43.74 -21.23 -99.68
C HIS A 10 44.13 -20.25 -98.57
N ASN A 11 45.17 -19.44 -98.78
CA ASN A 11 45.62 -18.46 -97.78
C ASN A 11 44.56 -17.39 -97.51
N ARG A 12 43.85 -16.90 -98.54
CA ARG A 12 42.76 -15.93 -98.37
C ARG A 12 41.57 -16.54 -97.61
N ARG A 13 41.29 -17.83 -97.80
CA ARG A 13 40.26 -18.55 -97.06
C ARG A 13 40.66 -18.77 -95.60
N GLU A 14 41.90 -19.17 -95.33
CA GLU A 14 42.41 -19.29 -93.96
C GLU A 14 42.46 -17.94 -93.24
N GLU A 15 42.85 -16.87 -93.92
CA GLU A 15 42.87 -15.51 -93.37
C GLU A 15 41.46 -14.98 -93.10
N SER A 16 40.49 -15.30 -93.96
CA SER A 16 39.07 -15.01 -93.71
C SER A 16 38.53 -15.79 -92.51
N ILE A 17 38.90 -17.06 -92.35
CA ILE A 17 38.49 -17.90 -91.21
C ILE A 17 39.14 -17.38 -89.92
N TYR A 18 40.42 -17.02 -89.97
CA TYR A 18 41.16 -16.46 -88.85
C TYR A 18 40.58 -15.11 -88.42
N ASN A 19 40.29 -14.22 -89.36
CA ASN A 19 39.67 -12.94 -89.07
C ASN A 19 38.26 -13.13 -88.49
N ALA A 20 37.41 -13.98 -89.09
CA ALA A 20 36.09 -14.28 -88.55
C ALA A 20 36.15 -14.84 -87.12
N HIS A 21 37.05 -15.80 -86.87
CA HIS A 21 37.28 -16.35 -85.54
C HIS A 21 37.85 -15.31 -84.56
N SER A 22 38.72 -14.39 -85.02
CA SER A 22 39.24 -13.29 -84.21
C SER A 22 38.15 -12.27 -83.84
N TYR A 23 37.24 -11.97 -84.77
CA TYR A 23 36.08 -11.12 -84.51
C TYR A 23 35.09 -11.79 -83.56
N GLU A 24 34.79 -13.08 -83.75
CA GLU A 24 33.94 -13.86 -82.83
C GLU A 24 34.57 -13.97 -81.44
N MET A 25 35.87 -14.22 -81.35
CA MET A 25 36.59 -14.26 -80.06
C MET A 25 36.63 -12.88 -79.40
N GLY A 26 36.76 -11.80 -80.19
CA GLY A 26 36.65 -10.42 -79.71
C GLY A 26 35.26 -10.10 -79.16
N ALA A 27 34.20 -10.46 -79.89
CA ALA A 27 32.81 -10.30 -79.46
C ALA A 27 32.47 -11.17 -78.23
N ALA A 28 33.00 -12.39 -78.16
CA ALA A 28 32.84 -13.26 -77.00
C ALA A 28 33.55 -12.69 -75.76
N LYS A 29 34.75 -12.12 -75.93
CA LYS A 29 35.49 -11.45 -74.84
C LYS A 29 34.76 -10.21 -74.34
N THR A 30 34.23 -9.36 -75.22
CA THR A 30 33.47 -8.17 -74.81
C THR A 30 32.14 -8.55 -74.13
N HIS A 31 31.44 -9.56 -74.64
CA HIS A 31 30.24 -10.10 -74.00
C HIS A 31 30.53 -10.71 -72.62
N HIS A 32 31.63 -11.46 -72.49
CA HIS A 32 32.07 -11.99 -71.20
C HIS A 32 32.44 -10.87 -70.22
N ALA A 33 33.19 -9.87 -70.67
CA ALA A 33 33.54 -8.71 -69.85
C ALA A 33 32.30 -7.92 -69.39
N HIS A 34 31.32 -7.72 -70.27
CA HIS A 34 30.06 -7.07 -69.91
C HIS A 34 29.26 -7.89 -68.88
N LYS A 35 29.20 -9.22 -69.05
CA LYS A 35 28.56 -10.13 -68.10
C LYS A 35 29.26 -10.11 -66.73
N MET A 36 30.59 -10.09 -66.70
CA MET A 36 31.35 -9.96 -65.46
C MET A 36 31.09 -8.63 -64.76
N ALA A 37 31.05 -7.51 -65.49
CA ALA A 37 30.75 -6.19 -64.93
C ALA A 37 29.32 -6.09 -64.37
N LEU A 38 28.34 -6.76 -64.99
CA LEU A 38 26.98 -6.85 -64.45
C LEU A 38 26.92 -7.67 -63.16
N LEU A 39 27.62 -8.82 -63.11
CA LEU A 39 27.70 -9.64 -61.91
C LEU A 39 28.41 -8.91 -60.76
N GLU A 40 29.48 -8.18 -61.05
CA GLU A 40 30.21 -7.38 -60.05
C GLU A 40 29.32 -6.28 -59.46
N LYS A 41 28.57 -5.56 -60.30
CA LYS A 41 27.55 -4.60 -59.83
C LYS A 41 26.45 -5.26 -59.00
N GLU A 42 26.01 -6.45 -59.37
CA GLU A 42 24.98 -7.17 -58.61
C GLU A 42 25.49 -7.61 -57.24
N ILE A 43 26.76 -8.04 -57.16
CA ILE A 43 27.43 -8.35 -55.88
C ILE A 43 27.55 -7.08 -55.03
N GLU A 44 27.98 -5.96 -55.62
CA GLU A 44 28.10 -4.68 -54.91
C GLU A 44 26.76 -4.21 -54.34
N ILE A 45 25.67 -4.34 -55.12
CA ILE A 45 24.31 -4.01 -54.66
C ILE A 45 23.91 -4.92 -53.49
N LYS A 46 24.11 -6.24 -53.60
CA LYS A 46 23.79 -7.19 -52.54
C LYS A 46 24.59 -6.95 -51.27
N GLU A 47 25.88 -6.66 -51.39
CA GLU A 47 26.73 -6.32 -50.24
C GLU A 47 26.28 -5.03 -49.57
N ARG A 48 25.90 -4.02 -50.35
CA ARG A 48 25.38 -2.76 -49.82
C ARG A 48 24.03 -2.94 -49.11
N GLU A 49 23.14 -3.75 -49.68
CA GLU A 49 21.86 -4.12 -49.07
C GLU A 49 22.08 -4.87 -47.75
N GLN A 50 22.97 -5.86 -47.72
CA GLN A 50 23.32 -6.60 -46.50
C GLN A 50 23.93 -5.68 -45.43
N ARG A 51 24.82 -4.75 -45.80
CA ARG A 51 25.37 -3.76 -44.86
C ARG A 51 24.28 -2.87 -44.28
N LEU A 52 23.37 -2.37 -45.12
CA LEU A 52 22.24 -1.56 -44.67
C LEU A 52 21.32 -2.34 -43.73
N GLU A 53 21.11 -3.64 -43.98
CA GLU A 53 20.30 -4.50 -43.13
C GLU A 53 20.96 -4.78 -41.78
N VAL A 54 22.28 -5.06 -41.76
CA VAL A 54 23.06 -5.17 -40.53
C VAL A 54 23.04 -3.87 -39.72
N ASP A 55 23.19 -2.72 -40.37
CA ASP A 55 23.16 -1.43 -39.70
C ASP A 55 21.77 -1.09 -39.15
N LYS A 56 20.70 -1.44 -39.87
CA LYS A 56 19.32 -1.34 -39.36
C LYS A 56 19.12 -2.25 -38.15
N ALA A 57 19.54 -3.50 -38.22
CA ALA A 57 19.41 -4.46 -37.12
C ALA A 57 20.17 -3.98 -35.87
N LYS A 58 21.40 -3.45 -36.04
CA LYS A 58 22.18 -2.85 -34.94
C LYS A 58 21.49 -1.66 -34.31
N LYS A 59 20.94 -0.74 -35.12
CA LYS A 59 20.19 0.41 -34.60
C LYS A 59 18.93 0.00 -33.86
N ILE A 60 18.20 -0.99 -34.36
CA ILE A 60 17.02 -1.54 -33.68
C ILE A 60 17.42 -2.14 -32.33
N ALA A 61 18.52 -2.90 -32.26
CA ALA A 61 19.02 -3.47 -31.02
C ALA A 61 19.44 -2.40 -30.00
N GLN A 62 20.10 -1.32 -30.45
CA GLN A 62 20.44 -0.18 -29.61
C GLN A 62 19.20 0.53 -29.06
N PHE A 63 18.23 0.86 -29.92
CA PHE A 63 16.97 1.46 -29.48
C PHE A 63 16.19 0.54 -28.54
N HIS A 64 16.24 -0.77 -28.73
CA HIS A 64 15.60 -1.70 -27.82
C HIS A 64 16.26 -1.69 -26.44
N ALA A 65 17.61 -1.66 -26.38
CA ALA A 65 18.34 -1.55 -25.13
C ALA A 65 18.04 -0.22 -24.40
N GLU A 66 18.05 0.91 -25.12
CA GLU A 66 17.70 2.23 -24.58
C GLU A 66 16.25 2.26 -24.05
N LEU A 67 15.30 1.66 -24.78
CA LEU A 67 13.92 1.56 -24.34
C LEU A 67 13.77 0.73 -23.06
N GLU A 68 14.54 -0.35 -22.91
CA GLU A 68 14.52 -1.16 -21.70
C GLU A 68 15.14 -0.43 -20.50
N GLU A 69 16.22 0.32 -20.70
CA GLU A 69 16.77 1.20 -19.64
C GLU A 69 15.75 2.26 -19.22
N LEU A 70 15.14 2.96 -20.19
CA LEU A 70 14.10 3.97 -19.91
C LEU A 70 12.89 3.38 -19.17
N LYS A 71 12.49 2.14 -19.47
CA LYS A 71 11.42 1.45 -18.75
C LYS A 71 11.81 1.17 -17.29
N LYS A 72 13.04 0.71 -17.06
CA LYS A 72 13.56 0.43 -15.72
C LYS A 72 13.64 1.71 -14.90
N ASP A 73 14.16 2.79 -15.48
CA ASP A 73 14.26 4.09 -14.81
C ASP A 73 12.88 4.63 -14.42
N LYS A 74 11.91 4.60 -15.35
CA LYS A 74 10.53 5.01 -15.03
C LYS A 74 9.85 4.11 -14.01
N ALA A 75 10.14 2.81 -14.00
CA ALA A 75 9.64 1.91 -12.98
C ALA A 75 10.25 2.23 -11.60
N PHE A 76 11.56 2.51 -11.57
CA PHE A 76 12.28 2.88 -10.37
C PHE A 76 11.83 4.23 -9.81
N GLU A 77 11.62 5.24 -10.66
CA GLU A 77 11.09 6.54 -10.25
C GLU A 77 9.69 6.42 -9.64
N ARG A 78 8.80 5.65 -10.28
CA ARG A 78 7.46 5.37 -9.73
C ARG A 78 7.57 4.68 -8.38
N MET A 79 8.42 3.66 -8.29
CA MET A 79 8.66 2.95 -7.03
C MET A 79 9.14 3.90 -5.94
N LYS A 80 10.15 4.73 -6.22
CA LYS A 80 10.68 5.73 -5.29
C LYS A 80 9.60 6.70 -4.81
N LEU A 81 8.80 7.25 -5.71
CA LEU A 81 7.69 8.15 -5.37
C LEU A 81 6.64 7.46 -4.49
N THR A 82 6.30 6.21 -4.81
CA THR A 82 5.36 5.43 -3.99
C THR A 82 5.94 5.11 -2.61
N THR A 83 7.22 4.75 -2.53
CA THR A 83 7.90 4.48 -1.26
C THR A 83 7.98 5.73 -0.40
N ASP A 84 8.36 6.87 -0.96
CA ASP A 84 8.42 8.15 -0.25
C ASP A 84 7.03 8.57 0.28
N ALA A 85 5.98 8.38 -0.52
CA ALA A 85 4.60 8.64 -0.09
C ALA A 85 4.17 7.71 1.05
N ILE A 86 4.49 6.41 0.96
CA ILE A 86 4.22 5.42 2.02
C ILE A 86 4.98 5.79 3.30
N MET A 87 6.26 6.13 3.21
CA MET A 87 7.08 6.51 4.37
C MET A 87 6.54 7.76 5.07
N ARG A 88 6.13 8.79 4.31
CA ARG A 88 5.53 10.00 4.89
C ARG A 88 4.20 9.71 5.56
N TYR A 89 3.35 8.92 4.90
CA TYR A 89 2.10 8.47 5.49
C TYR A 89 2.34 7.70 6.80
N GLN A 90 3.34 6.82 6.84
CA GLN A 90 3.75 6.09 8.04
C GLN A 90 4.18 7.01 9.17
N GLN A 91 5.05 7.98 8.90
CA GLN A 91 5.52 8.95 9.91
C GLN A 91 4.35 9.74 10.51
N GLN A 92 3.43 10.21 9.65
CA GLN A 92 2.25 10.96 10.10
C GLN A 92 1.32 10.10 10.95
N LEU A 93 1.09 8.85 10.55
CA LEU A 93 0.18 7.96 11.24
C LEU A 93 0.76 7.46 12.58
N THR A 94 2.06 7.17 12.65
CA THR A 94 2.73 6.88 13.93
C THR A 94 2.68 8.06 14.88
N ALA A 95 2.93 9.29 14.38
CA ALA A 95 2.84 10.49 15.21
C ALA A 95 1.42 10.69 15.75
N LEU A 96 0.39 10.51 14.90
CA LEU A 96 -1.01 10.58 15.31
C LEU A 96 -1.36 9.51 16.34
N ASN A 97 -0.86 8.28 16.16
CA ASN A 97 -1.08 7.20 17.12
C ASN A 97 -0.46 7.51 18.49
N VAL A 98 0.79 8.00 18.54
CA VAL A 98 1.43 8.38 19.81
C VAL A 98 0.63 9.50 20.49
N GLN A 99 0.18 10.50 19.74
CA GLN A 99 -0.66 11.57 20.27
C GLN A 99 -2.00 11.04 20.79
N ALA A 100 -2.64 10.11 20.07
CA ALA A 100 -3.89 9.49 20.49
C ALA A 100 -3.72 8.68 21.78
N ILE A 101 -2.66 7.87 21.90
CA ILE A 101 -2.35 7.12 23.14
C ILE A 101 -2.15 8.08 24.31
N GLN A 102 -1.36 9.13 24.11
CA GLN A 102 -1.08 10.11 25.15
C GLN A 102 -2.36 10.82 25.59
N ALA A 103 -3.21 11.22 24.63
CA ALA A 103 -4.51 11.82 24.93
C ALA A 103 -5.44 10.86 25.68
N ILE A 104 -5.52 9.59 25.26
CA ILE A 104 -6.31 8.56 25.94
C ILE A 104 -5.79 8.34 27.37
N GLY A 105 -4.47 8.25 27.56
CA GLY A 105 -3.86 8.06 28.88
C GLY A 105 -4.11 9.24 29.82
N LEU A 106 -3.99 10.48 29.32
CA LEU A 106 -4.33 11.69 30.08
C LEU A 106 -5.81 11.73 30.44
N MET A 107 -6.69 11.42 29.48
CA MET A 107 -8.13 11.36 29.71
C MET A 107 -8.49 10.27 30.73
N GLN A 108 -7.84 9.11 30.68
CA GLN A 108 -8.01 8.03 31.65
C GLN A 108 -7.64 8.48 33.07
N LEU A 109 -6.51 9.17 33.23
CA LEU A 109 -6.09 9.71 34.52
C LEU A 109 -7.08 10.76 35.04
N ASP A 110 -7.47 11.71 34.18
CA ASP A 110 -8.41 12.77 34.53
C ASP A 110 -9.79 12.21 34.91
N LEU A 111 -10.30 11.22 34.16
CA LEU A 111 -11.55 10.54 34.47
C LEU A 111 -11.47 9.79 35.81
N LYS A 112 -10.36 9.10 36.10
CA LYS A 112 -10.17 8.43 37.39
C LYS A 112 -10.12 9.42 38.54
N GLN A 113 -9.42 10.53 38.36
CA GLN A 113 -9.34 11.58 39.38
C GLN A 113 -10.73 12.20 39.63
N LYS A 114 -11.46 12.56 38.57
CA LYS A 114 -12.83 13.10 38.67
C LYS A 114 -13.79 12.12 39.32
N ALA A 115 -13.68 10.83 39.01
CA ALA A 115 -14.50 9.80 39.66
C ALA A 115 -14.21 9.71 41.17
N GLN A 116 -12.93 9.70 41.57
CA GLN A 116 -12.54 9.69 42.98
C GLN A 116 -12.99 10.95 43.73
N GLU A 117 -12.83 12.12 43.12
CA GLU A 117 -13.28 13.39 43.68
C GLU A 117 -14.81 13.41 43.84
N MET A 118 -15.54 12.89 42.85
CA MET A 118 -16.98 12.74 42.92
C MET A 118 -17.42 11.79 44.05
N VAL A 119 -16.75 10.64 44.24
CA VAL A 119 -17.01 9.75 45.39
C VAL A 119 -16.86 10.50 46.68
N TYR A 120 -15.74 11.20 46.83
CA TYR A 120 -15.41 11.88 48.06
C TYR A 120 -16.43 12.97 48.37
N GLU A 121 -16.73 13.83 47.39
CA GLU A 121 -17.72 14.88 47.53
C GLU A 121 -19.11 14.33 47.87
N LYS A 122 -19.55 13.30 47.17
CA LYS A 122 -20.88 12.71 47.39
C LYS A 122 -20.93 12.06 48.76
N THR A 123 -19.93 11.27 49.14
CA THR A 123 -19.83 10.67 50.48
C THR A 123 -19.91 11.72 51.58
N GLN A 124 -19.18 12.83 51.43
CA GLN A 124 -19.26 13.97 52.34
C GLN A 124 -20.67 14.58 52.41
N LYS A 125 -21.30 14.82 51.25
CA LYS A 125 -22.67 15.37 51.17
C LYS A 125 -23.70 14.45 51.83
N TYR A 126 -23.60 13.14 51.62
CA TYR A 126 -24.51 12.17 52.24
C TYR A 126 -24.29 12.03 53.73
N ARG A 127 -23.04 12.09 54.20
CA ARG A 127 -22.74 12.14 55.63
C ARG A 127 -23.38 13.36 56.28
N LYS A 128 -23.19 14.55 55.70
CA LYS A 128 -23.84 15.77 56.18
C LYS A 128 -25.36 15.66 56.20
N LEU A 129 -25.96 15.09 55.16
CA LEU A 129 -27.41 14.86 55.11
C LEU A 129 -27.90 13.94 56.25
N GLN A 130 -27.13 12.90 56.59
CA GLN A 130 -27.45 12.02 57.72
C GLN A 130 -27.29 12.76 59.06
N ASP A 131 -26.22 13.54 59.22
CA ASP A 131 -25.98 14.34 60.42
C ASP A 131 -27.10 15.38 60.62
N ASP A 132 -27.51 16.08 59.56
CA ASP A 132 -28.61 17.04 59.57
C ASP A 132 -29.95 16.36 59.89
N ALA A 133 -30.20 15.17 59.33
CA ALA A 133 -31.41 14.39 59.61
C ALA A 133 -31.45 13.91 61.07
N LEU A 134 -30.30 13.54 61.63
CA LEU A 134 -30.17 13.15 63.04
C LEU A 134 -30.45 14.35 63.95
N GLU A 135 -29.86 15.50 63.66
CA GLU A 135 -30.09 16.73 64.44
C GLU A 135 -31.57 17.16 64.40
N GLN A 136 -32.20 17.10 63.22
CA GLN A 136 -33.64 17.34 63.08
C GLN A 136 -34.47 16.34 63.90
N CYS A 137 -34.10 15.06 63.91
CA CYS A 137 -34.79 14.03 64.67
C CYS A 137 -34.69 14.28 66.19
N VAL A 138 -33.51 14.70 66.67
CA VAL A 138 -33.31 15.09 68.08
C VAL A 138 -34.20 16.27 68.46
N VAL A 139 -34.27 17.31 67.61
CA VAL A 139 -35.15 18.46 67.83
C VAL A 139 -36.63 18.06 67.82
N GLU A 140 -37.03 17.17 66.89
CA GLU A 140 -38.39 16.63 66.85
C GLU A 140 -38.72 15.85 68.14
N PHE A 141 -37.80 15.02 68.63
CA PHE A 141 -37.95 14.29 69.89
C PHE A 141 -38.13 15.21 71.10
N GLN A 142 -37.29 16.25 71.24
CA GLN A 142 -37.44 17.25 72.31
C GLN A 142 -38.79 17.99 72.23
N ARG A 143 -39.26 18.28 71.01
CA ARG A 143 -40.56 18.92 70.79
C ARG A 143 -41.73 18.00 71.16
N ILE A 144 -41.61 16.70 70.88
CA ILE A 144 -42.59 15.67 71.26
C ILE A 144 -42.68 15.57 72.78
N GLU A 145 -41.53 15.53 73.48
CA GLU A 145 -41.49 15.53 74.96
C GLU A 145 -42.20 16.74 75.54
N LYS A 146 -41.89 17.94 75.03
CA LYS A 146 -42.43 19.20 75.57
C LYS A 146 -43.93 19.39 75.33
N ASN A 147 -44.44 19.01 74.16
CA ASN A 147 -45.80 19.34 73.74
C ASN A 147 -46.82 18.23 73.97
N PHE A 148 -46.37 16.98 74.17
CA PHE A 148 -47.25 15.81 74.31
C PHE A 148 -46.98 15.01 75.59
N ALA A 149 -46.37 15.64 76.61
CA ALA A 149 -46.04 15.01 77.90
C ALA A 149 -47.22 14.26 78.55
N ASP A 150 -48.44 14.79 78.40
CA ASP A 150 -49.65 14.24 79.03
C ASP A 150 -50.33 13.14 78.21
N ASN A 151 -49.82 12.83 77.00
CA ASN A 151 -50.40 11.84 76.10
C ASN A 151 -49.34 10.82 75.63
N PRO A 152 -49.13 9.73 76.40
CA PRO A 152 -48.11 8.74 76.09
C PRO A 152 -48.37 8.01 74.76
N ARG A 153 -49.63 7.87 74.34
CA ARG A 153 -49.97 7.24 73.06
C ARG A 153 -49.60 8.11 71.87
N ALA A 154 -49.79 9.42 71.98
CA ALA A 154 -49.39 10.36 70.94
C ALA A 154 -47.86 10.46 70.83
N GLN A 155 -47.14 10.43 71.96
CA GLN A 155 -45.68 10.40 71.98
C GLN A 155 -45.12 9.17 71.24
N ASP A 156 -45.61 7.97 71.55
CA ASP A 156 -45.13 6.73 70.91
C ASP A 156 -45.32 6.76 69.38
N ILE A 157 -46.50 7.21 68.90
CA ILE A 157 -46.77 7.34 67.47
C ILE A 157 -45.80 8.32 66.80
N LEU A 158 -45.55 9.48 67.43
CA LEU A 158 -44.69 10.51 66.87
C LEU A 158 -43.21 10.11 66.89
N TYR A 159 -42.74 9.44 67.96
CA TYR A 159 -41.39 8.87 68.02
C TYR A 159 -41.16 7.85 66.91
N GLN A 160 -42.09 6.92 66.71
CA GLN A 160 -41.99 5.94 65.63
C GLN A 160 -42.00 6.59 64.24
N ALA A 161 -42.74 7.69 64.05
CA ALA A 161 -42.78 8.42 62.79
C ALA A 161 -41.44 9.10 62.48
N ALA A 162 -40.85 9.79 63.47
CA ALA A 162 -39.55 10.44 63.34
C ALA A 162 -38.40 9.43 63.17
N ASP A 163 -38.43 8.32 63.90
CA ASP A 163 -37.46 7.22 63.75
C ASP A 163 -37.52 6.58 62.35
N ARG A 164 -38.73 6.30 61.82
CA ARG A 164 -38.89 5.82 60.44
C ARG A 164 -38.35 6.81 59.41
N LYS A 165 -38.55 8.11 59.63
CA LYS A 165 -38.04 9.16 58.73
C LYS A 165 -36.52 9.17 58.72
N LEU A 166 -35.88 9.11 59.88
CA LEU A 166 -34.42 9.01 59.99
C LEU A 166 -33.89 7.74 59.31
N LYS A 167 -34.51 6.59 59.59
CA LYS A 167 -34.15 5.31 58.98
C LYS A 167 -34.21 5.36 57.45
N ASN A 168 -35.27 5.94 56.88
CA ASN A 168 -35.41 6.06 55.43
C ASN A 168 -34.29 6.91 54.80
N VAL A 169 -33.85 7.99 55.47
CA VAL A 169 -32.73 8.83 55.01
C VAL A 169 -31.42 8.05 55.02
N ILE A 170 -31.14 7.31 56.10
CA ILE A 170 -29.95 6.47 56.23
C ILE A 170 -29.95 5.36 55.17
N ASP A 171 -31.07 4.65 55.00
CA ASP A 171 -31.20 3.56 54.03
C ASP A 171 -31.00 4.05 52.60
N THR A 172 -31.54 5.23 52.26
CA THR A 172 -31.41 5.84 50.94
C THR A 172 -29.97 6.31 50.68
N ALA A 173 -29.33 6.93 51.66
CA ALA A 173 -27.93 7.33 51.56
C ALA A 173 -26.99 6.12 51.39
N SER A 174 -27.29 5.01 52.08
CA SER A 174 -26.50 3.78 52.00
C SER A 174 -26.63 3.12 50.62
N LYS A 175 -27.85 2.98 50.10
CA LYS A 175 -28.09 2.46 48.73
C LYS A 175 -27.40 3.31 47.66
N PHE A 176 -27.45 4.63 47.79
CA PHE A 176 -26.77 5.51 46.85
C PHE A 176 -25.25 5.28 46.83
N LEU A 177 -24.62 5.08 48.00
CA LEU A 177 -23.18 4.81 48.06
C LEU A 177 -22.82 3.45 47.42
N GLU A 178 -23.68 2.45 47.56
CA GLU A 178 -23.53 1.15 46.89
C GLU A 178 -23.64 1.27 45.37
N GLU A 179 -24.66 1.97 44.87
CA GLU A 179 -24.85 2.25 43.44
C GLU A 179 -23.67 3.04 42.87
N LEU A 180 -23.22 4.06 43.59
CA LEU A 180 -22.07 4.89 43.17
C LEU A 180 -20.78 4.07 43.07
N ASN A 181 -20.55 3.12 43.98
CA ASN A 181 -19.41 2.21 43.88
C ASN A 181 -19.51 1.31 42.65
N ALA A 182 -20.71 0.75 42.39
CA ALA A 182 -20.95 -0.06 41.20
C ALA A 182 -20.68 0.74 39.90
N ASP A 183 -21.17 1.98 39.81
CA ASP A 183 -20.94 2.85 38.65
C ASP A 183 -19.44 3.11 38.40
N ILE A 184 -18.64 3.28 39.46
CA ILE A 184 -17.19 3.48 39.33
C ILE A 184 -16.48 2.22 38.87
N THR A 185 -16.90 1.06 39.35
CA THR A 185 -16.35 -0.21 38.86
C THR A 185 -16.63 -0.38 37.37
N ASN A 186 -17.84 -0.04 36.92
CA ASN A 186 -18.20 -0.04 35.50
C ASN A 186 -17.37 0.96 34.69
N LEU A 187 -17.21 2.18 35.19
CA LEU A 187 -16.41 3.23 34.54
C LEU A 187 -14.95 2.81 34.39
N ASN A 188 -14.36 2.19 35.43
CA ASN A 188 -13.01 1.63 35.35
C ASN A 188 -12.91 0.50 34.31
N ALA A 189 -13.91 -0.37 34.21
CA ALA A 189 -13.93 -1.43 33.20
C ALA A 189 -14.03 -0.86 31.78
N SER A 190 -14.87 0.15 31.56
CA SER A 190 -14.98 0.84 30.26
C SER A 190 -13.67 1.52 29.86
N ILE A 191 -12.99 2.17 30.81
CA ILE A 191 -11.68 2.78 30.58
C ILE A 191 -10.65 1.71 30.16
N THR A 192 -10.56 0.60 30.89
CA THR A 192 -9.62 -0.49 30.56
C THR A 192 -9.88 -1.03 29.16
N ASN A 193 -11.15 -1.26 28.81
CA ASN A 193 -11.55 -1.71 27.48
C ASN A 193 -11.12 -0.73 26.38
N LEU A 194 -11.30 0.58 26.60
CA LEU A 194 -10.88 1.61 25.64
C LEU A 194 -9.36 1.58 25.43
N THR A 195 -8.59 1.44 26.51
CA THR A 195 -7.12 1.34 26.45
C THR A 195 -6.68 0.08 25.71
N GLU A 196 -7.29 -1.08 26.00
CA GLU A 196 -7.00 -2.34 25.31
C GLU A 196 -7.36 -2.28 23.82
N GLN A 197 -8.50 -1.68 23.48
CA GLN A 197 -8.90 -1.49 22.08
C GLN A 197 -7.95 -0.55 21.34
N GLY A 198 -7.52 0.54 21.99
CA GLY A 198 -6.50 1.44 21.45
C GLY A 198 -5.18 0.70 21.20
N GLN A 199 -4.73 -0.11 22.16
CA GLN A 199 -3.52 -0.91 22.02
C GLN A 199 -3.64 -1.95 20.90
N ARG A 200 -4.75 -2.69 20.82
CA ARG A 200 -5.00 -3.66 19.74
C ARG A 200 -5.09 -3.00 18.37
N PHE A 201 -5.66 -1.81 18.28
CA PHE A 201 -5.68 -1.04 17.04
C PHE A 201 -4.24 -0.73 16.59
N ILE A 202 -3.37 -0.32 17.52
CA ILE A 202 -1.95 -0.06 17.23
C ILE A 202 -1.22 -1.34 16.82
N GLU A 203 -1.34 -2.42 17.60
CA GLU A 203 -0.70 -3.72 17.32
C GLU A 203 -1.15 -4.31 15.99
N GLY A 204 -2.46 -4.30 15.71
CA GLY A 204 -3.02 -4.77 14.45
C GLY A 204 -2.54 -3.96 13.25
N HIS A 205 -2.38 -2.65 13.41
CA HIS A 205 -1.86 -1.79 12.35
C HIS A 205 -0.36 -2.00 12.11
N LEU A 206 0.43 -2.17 13.19
CA LEU A 206 1.85 -2.53 13.11
C LEU A 206 2.06 -3.94 12.50
N ASN A 207 1.15 -4.88 12.73
CA ASN A 207 1.22 -6.20 12.12
C ASN A 207 0.88 -6.18 10.62
N ASN A 208 -0.16 -5.43 10.23
CA ASN A 208 -0.47 -5.21 8.80
C ASN A 208 0.66 -4.49 8.06
N PHE A 209 1.44 -3.67 8.77
CA PHE A 209 2.64 -3.02 8.24
C PHE A 209 3.73 -4.03 7.80
N TYR A 210 3.99 -5.09 8.58
CA TYR A 210 4.96 -6.13 8.18
C TYR A 210 4.48 -6.97 6.98
N LEU A 211 3.17 -7.15 6.84
CA LEU A 211 2.59 -7.93 5.74
C LEU A 211 2.61 -7.18 4.40
N THR A 212 2.36 -5.87 4.43
CA THR A 212 2.33 -5.05 3.20
C THR A 212 3.73 -4.80 2.61
N GLN A 213 4.79 -4.75 3.43
CA GLN A 213 6.18 -4.70 2.92
C GLN A 213 6.58 -5.98 2.15
N ASN A 214 6.04 -7.13 2.55
CA ASN A 214 6.41 -8.42 1.94
C ASN A 214 5.64 -8.74 0.65
N LEU A 215 4.63 -7.95 0.26
CA LEU A 215 3.78 -8.23 -0.91
C LEU A 215 4.14 -7.45 -2.20
N GLN A 216 5.22 -6.68 -2.23
CA GLN A 216 5.61 -5.92 -3.43
C GLN A 216 7.07 -6.16 -3.83
N LEU A 217 7.35 -7.39 -4.26
CA LEU A 217 8.38 -7.65 -5.26
C LEU A 217 7.70 -8.38 -6.42
N PRO A 218 7.50 -7.75 -7.59
CA PRO A 218 7.15 -8.49 -8.78
C PRO A 218 8.36 -9.33 -9.16
N VAL A 219 8.26 -10.65 -8.95
CA VAL A 219 9.14 -11.61 -9.58
C VAL A 219 8.83 -11.54 -11.08
N GLU A 220 9.83 -11.14 -11.88
CA GLU A 220 9.75 -11.13 -13.34
C GLU A 220 9.24 -12.49 -13.85
N ASP A 221 8.13 -12.48 -14.59
CA ASP A 221 7.71 -13.58 -15.44
C ASP A 221 8.76 -13.78 -16.55
N LYS A 222 9.75 -14.62 -16.29
CA LYS A 222 10.56 -15.23 -17.34
C LYS A 222 9.89 -16.51 -17.82
N GLN A 223 8.97 -16.37 -18.77
CA GLN A 223 8.71 -17.43 -19.74
C GLN A 223 8.60 -16.85 -21.16
N THR A 224 9.77 -16.65 -21.76
CA THR A 224 9.97 -16.84 -23.20
C THR A 224 9.49 -18.25 -23.59
N GLN A 225 8.40 -18.33 -24.36
CA GLN A 225 8.23 -19.43 -25.30
C GLN A 225 8.17 -18.85 -26.71
N HIS A 226 9.24 -19.13 -27.44
CA HIS A 226 9.33 -18.99 -28.89
C HIS A 226 8.09 -19.60 -29.56
N GLN A 227 7.36 -18.80 -30.34
CA GLN A 227 6.54 -19.34 -31.42
C GLN A 227 7.47 -19.70 -32.59
N PRO A 228 7.46 -20.92 -33.12
CA PRO A 228 8.15 -21.21 -34.36
C PRO A 228 7.41 -20.53 -35.52
N ILE A 229 8.20 -19.83 -36.33
CA ILE A 229 7.80 -19.20 -37.58
C ILE A 229 7.15 -20.27 -38.47
N ARG A 230 5.90 -20.02 -38.89
CA ARG A 230 5.23 -20.79 -39.96
C ARG A 230 6.11 -20.72 -41.22
N SER A 231 6.63 -21.87 -41.64
CA SER A 231 7.09 -22.09 -43.00
C SER A 231 5.88 -21.94 -43.94
N LEU A 232 5.85 -20.84 -44.66
CA LEU A 232 5.09 -20.68 -45.89
C LEU A 232 5.93 -21.32 -47.00
N ASP A 233 5.64 -22.58 -47.33
CA ASP A 233 5.87 -23.07 -48.67
C ASP A 233 4.52 -23.19 -49.37
N LYS A 234 4.46 -22.51 -50.50
CA LYS A 234 3.38 -22.53 -51.49
C LYS A 234 3.68 -23.65 -52.50
N GLU A 235 2.59 -24.15 -53.08
CA GLU A 235 2.47 -24.91 -54.34
C GLU A 235 2.90 -26.38 -54.36
#